data_AF-A0A2G2BQ03-F1
#
_entry.id   AF-A0A2G2BQ03-F1
#
_cell.length_a   1.000
_cell.length_b   1.000
_cell.length_c   1.000
_cell.angle_alpha   90.00
_cell.angle_beta   90.00
_cell.angle_gamma   90.00
#
_symmetry.space_group_name_H-M   'P 1'
#
loop_
_entity.id
_entity.type
_entity.pdbx_description
1 polymer ?
#
loop_
_entity_poly.entity_id
_entity_poly.type
_entity_poly.pdbx_seq_one_letter_code
_entity_poly.pdbx_strand_id
1 'polypeptide(L)'
;MTNTYTFTISDEDLAALHHVILDTEEWLTNLLQNKIIACREKLVTDGVDTLKADDTVESIPASDSGIIQMIIARSDYKIRKEQLVSAS
;
A
#
# COMPACT_ATOMS: atom_id res chain seq x y z
N MET A 1 -8.22 -8.58 9.79
CA MET A 1 -9.33 -7.94 9.04
C MET A 1 -8.98 -8.02 7.57
N THR A 2 -9.95 -8.36 6.72
CA THR A 2 -9.75 -8.49 5.26
C THR A 2 -10.67 -7.48 4.59
N ASN A 3 -10.17 -6.79 3.57
CA ASN A 3 -10.96 -5.86 2.74
C ASN A 3 -11.20 -6.50 1.37
N THR A 4 -12.40 -6.34 0.82
CA THR A 4 -12.78 -6.85 -0.50
C THR A 4 -13.16 -5.69 -1.42
N TYR A 5 -12.64 -5.71 -2.64
CA TYR A 5 -12.97 -4.75 -3.71
C TYR A 5 -13.55 -5.51 -4.90
N THR A 6 -14.63 -5.00 -5.48
CA THR A 6 -15.27 -5.57 -6.67
C THR A 6 -15.14 -4.62 -7.86
N PHE A 7 -14.93 -5.19 -9.04
CA PHE A 7 -14.78 -4.45 -10.30
C PHE A 7 -15.76 -5.01 -11.33
N THR A 8 -16.28 -4.14 -12.18
CA THR A 8 -17.11 -4.52 -13.33
C THR A 8 -16.37 -4.16 -14.60
N ILE A 9 -16.25 -5.11 -15.51
CA ILE A 9 -15.61 -4.95 -16.82
C ILE A 9 -16.68 -5.29 -17.86
N SER A 10 -16.77 -4.49 -18.93
CA SER A 10 -17.69 -4.79 -20.03
C SER A 10 -17.23 -6.03 -20.80
N ASP A 11 -18.14 -6.69 -21.51
CA ASP A 11 -17.77 -7.84 -22.34
C ASP A 11 -16.76 -7.47 -23.44
N GLU A 12 -16.88 -6.26 -24.00
CA GLU A 12 -15.95 -5.72 -25.00
C GLU A 12 -14.54 -5.52 -24.43
N ASP A 13 -14.44 -4.88 -23.26
CA ASP A 13 -13.15 -4.66 -22.60
C ASP A 13 -12.51 -5.97 -22.14
N LEU A 14 -13.32 -6.92 -21.66
CA LEU A 14 -12.83 -8.25 -21.27
C LEU A 14 -12.30 -9.02 -22.49
N ALA A 15 -12.97 -8.94 -23.63
CA ALA A 15 -12.47 -9.51 -24.87
C ALA A 15 -11.16 -8.86 -25.32
N ALA A 16 -11.04 -7.54 -25.19
CA ALA A 16 -9.80 -6.81 -25.49
C ALA A 16 -8.65 -7.20 -24.53
N LEU A 17 -8.93 -7.40 -23.24
CA LEU A 17 -7.95 -7.89 -22.26
C LEU A 17 -7.47 -9.29 -22.64
N HIS A 18 -8.36 -10.23 -22.92
CA HIS A 18 -8.01 -11.60 -23.30
C HIS A 18 -7.22 -11.71 -24.62
N HIS A 19 -7.26 -10.69 -25.47
CA HIS A 19 -6.41 -10.64 -26.67
C HIS A 19 -4.91 -10.50 -26.33
N VAL A 20 -4.60 -9.84 -25.20
CA VAL A 20 -3.21 -9.53 -24.78
C VAL A 20 -2.79 -10.36 -23.57
N ILE A 21 -3.73 -10.67 -22.68
CA ILE A 21 -3.51 -11.26 -21.36
C ILE A 21 -4.12 -12.66 -21.34
N LEU A 22 -3.33 -13.66 -20.96
CA LEU A 22 -3.75 -15.06 -20.95
C LEU A 22 -4.79 -15.34 -19.85
N ASP A 23 -4.57 -14.80 -18.65
CA ASP A 23 -5.44 -14.92 -17.49
C ASP A 23 -5.64 -13.54 -16.85
N THR A 24 -6.81 -12.95 -17.08
CA THR A 24 -7.14 -11.60 -16.57
C THR A 24 -7.21 -11.56 -15.05
N GLU A 25 -7.68 -12.62 -14.40
CA GLU A 25 -7.84 -12.66 -12.94
C GLU A 25 -6.48 -12.77 -12.24
N GLU A 26 -5.62 -13.68 -12.73
CA GLU A 26 -4.25 -13.81 -12.23
C GLU A 26 -3.47 -12.50 -12.46
N TRP A 27 -3.59 -11.90 -13.64
CA TRP A 27 -2.93 -10.64 -13.94
C TRP A 27 -3.37 -9.50 -13.02
N LEU A 28 -4.68 -9.32 -12.79
CA LEU A 28 -5.21 -8.31 -11.87
C LEU A 28 -4.74 -8.54 -10.43
N THR A 29 -4.75 -9.80 -9.99
CA THR A 29 -4.29 -10.19 -8.64
C THR A 29 -2.81 -9.86 -8.46
N ASN A 30 -1.97 -10.25 -9.42
CA ASN A 30 -0.53 -9.99 -9.39
C ASN A 30 -0.23 -8.48 -9.46
N LEU A 31 -0.95 -7.74 -10.30
CA LEU A 31 -0.81 -6.28 -10.39
C LEU A 31 -1.10 -5.60 -9.05
N LEU A 32 -2.19 -5.99 -8.37
CA LEU A 32 -2.55 -5.43 -7.07
C LEU A 32 -1.52 -5.81 -5.99
N GLN A 33 -1.09 -7.08 -5.95
CA GLN A 33 -0.07 -7.55 -5.00
C GLN A 33 1.25 -6.79 -5.16
N ASN A 34 1.72 -6.64 -6.41
CA ASN A 34 2.94 -5.88 -6.69
C ASN A 34 2.83 -4.43 -6.23
N LYS A 35 1.66 -3.81 -6.45
CA LYS A 35 1.43 -2.44 -5.98
C LYS A 35 1.41 -2.35 -4.45
N ILE A 36 0.82 -3.33 -3.76
CA ILE A 36 0.82 -3.40 -2.30
C ILE A 36 2.24 -3.52 -1.76
N ILE A 37 3.07 -4.40 -2.34
CA ILE A 37 4.48 -4.57 -1.95
C ILE A 37 5.23 -3.25 -2.07
N ALA A 38 5.17 -2.60 -3.25
CA ALA A 38 5.85 -1.33 -3.47
C ALA A 38 5.38 -0.22 -2.49
N CYS A 39 4.08 -0.16 -2.18
CA CYS A 39 3.55 0.79 -1.20
C CYS A 39 4.03 0.47 0.23
N ARG A 40 4.15 -0.80 0.60
CA ARG A 40 4.67 -1.23 1.90
C ARG A 40 6.14 -0.87 2.05
N GLU A 41 6.97 -1.18 1.04
CA GLU A 41 8.40 -0.83 1.03
C GLU A 41 8.62 0.67 1.17
N LYS A 42 7.84 1.48 0.46
CA LYS A 42 7.90 2.94 0.59
C LYS A 42 7.51 3.41 1.99
N LEU A 43 6.43 2.88 2.56
CA LEU A 43 5.99 3.24 3.91
C LEU A 43 7.05 2.87 4.97
N VAL A 44 7.69 1.70 4.83
CA VAL A 44 8.77 1.29 5.72
C VAL A 44 9.96 2.23 5.60
N THR A 45 10.38 2.56 4.38
CA THR A 45 11.53 3.43 4.14
C THR A 45 11.31 4.82 4.74
N ASP A 46 10.22 5.50 4.34
CA ASP A 46 9.88 6.84 4.81
C ASP A 46 9.61 6.86 6.33
N GLY A 47 9.01 5.79 6.83
CA GLY A 47 8.65 5.65 8.24
C GLY A 47 9.82 5.35 9.16
N VAL A 48 10.81 4.57 8.72
CA VAL A 48 12.05 4.38 9.50
C VAL A 48 12.78 5.69 9.70
N ASP A 49 12.86 6.54 8.67
CA ASP A 49 13.48 7.86 8.80
C ASP A 49 12.71 8.74 9.79
N THR A 50 11.38 8.69 9.76
CA THR A 50 10.52 9.38 10.72
C THR A 50 10.75 8.88 12.15
N LEU A 51 10.81 7.56 12.35
CA LEU A 51 11.03 6.95 13.67
C LEU A 51 12.42 7.25 14.23
N LYS A 52 13.46 7.31 13.38
CA LYS A 52 14.82 7.67 13.80
C LYS A 52 14.96 9.15 14.19
N ALA A 53 14.12 10.02 13.64
CA ALA A 53 14.11 11.44 13.95
C ALA A 53 13.33 11.76 15.24
N ASP A 54 12.56 10.81 15.76
CA ASP A 54 11.73 10.96 16.95
C ASP A 54 12.51 10.50 18.18
N ASP A 55 12.86 11.45 19.07
CA ASP A 55 13.67 11.19 20.27
C ASP A 55 12.92 10.39 21.34
N THR A 56 11.59 10.23 21.20
CA THR A 56 10.77 9.39 22.08
C THR A 56 10.77 7.92 21.69
N VAL A 57 11.33 7.57 20.52
CA VAL A 57 11.40 6.20 20.02
C VAL A 57 12.69 5.52 20.51
N GLU A 58 12.56 4.61 21.48
CA GLU A 58 13.70 3.88 22.05
C GLU A 58 14.12 2.65 21.23
N SER A 59 13.21 2.07 20.45
CA SER A 59 13.48 0.89 19.63
C SER A 59 12.59 0.81 18.39
N ILE A 60 13.14 0.30 17.29
CA ILE A 60 12.44 0.09 16.03
C ILE A 60 12.34 -1.42 15.78
N PRO A 61 11.15 -1.96 15.43
CA PRO A 61 11.00 -3.37 15.09
C PRO A 61 11.88 -3.79 13.91
N ALA A 62 12.39 -5.02 13.94
CA ALA A 62 13.25 -5.55 12.87
C ALA A 62 12.47 -5.99 11.61
N SER A 63 11.14 -6.14 11.70
CA SER A 63 10.31 -6.59 10.58
C SER A 63 9.50 -5.45 9.99
N ASP A 64 9.35 -5.45 8.67
CA ASP A 64 8.51 -4.48 7.94
C ASP A 64 7.08 -4.41 8.48
N SER A 65 6.49 -5.55 8.82
CA SER A 65 5.15 -5.58 9.40
C SER A 65 5.10 -4.91 10.77
N GLY A 66 6.12 -5.10 11.61
CA GLY A 66 6.23 -4.41 12.89
C GLY A 66 6.43 -2.91 12.72
N ILE A 67 7.29 -2.50 11.78
CA ILE A 67 7.53 -1.09 11.44
C ILE A 67 6.22 -0.44 10.97
N ILE A 68 5.51 -1.07 10.02
CA ILE A 68 4.23 -0.56 9.51
C ILE A 68 3.21 -0.44 10.64
N GLN A 69 3.06 -1.45 11.49
CA GLN A 69 2.14 -1.41 12.64
C GLN A 69 2.48 -0.25 13.60
N MET A 70 3.76 -0.05 13.89
CA MET A 70 4.22 1.05 14.72
C MET A 70 3.89 2.41 14.09
N ILE A 71 4.15 2.59 12.79
CA ILE A 71 3.86 3.83 12.07
C ILE A 71 2.36 4.14 12.07
N ILE A 72 1.51 3.18 11.68
CA ILE A 72 0.06 3.43 11.57
C ILE A 72 -0.63 3.62 12.92
N ALA A 73 0.01 3.21 14.02
CA ALA A 73 -0.48 3.43 15.37
C ALA A 73 -0.13 4.82 15.93
N ARG A 74 0.78 5.56 15.28
CA ARG A 74 1.11 6.93 15.70
C ARG A 74 -0.10 7.84 15.51
N SER A 75 -0.29 8.77 16.44
CA SER A 75 -1.41 9.73 16.41
C SER A 75 -1.29 10.76 15.27
N ASP A 76 -0.08 10.97 14.76
CA ASP A 76 0.23 11.90 13.66
C ASP A 76 0.22 11.21 12.28
N TYR A 77 0.00 9.90 12.21
CA TYR A 77 -0.04 9.18 10.94
C TYR A 77 -1.22 9.65 10.08
N LYS A 78 -0.90 10.02 8.84
CA LYS A 78 -1.87 10.50 7.86
C LYS A 78 -1.84 9.65 6.61
N ILE A 79 -3.02 9.22 6.14
CA ILE A 79 -3.12 8.57 4.83
C ILE A 79 -2.86 9.59 3.71
N ARG A 80 -2.53 9.10 2.51
CA ARG A 80 -2.13 9.96 1.37
C ARG A 80 -3.10 11.10 1.08
N LYS A 81 -4.40 10.85 1.23
CA LYS A 81 -5.44 11.88 1.04
C LYS A 81 -5.28 13.04 2.03
N GLU A 82 -5.07 12.75 3.31
CA GLU A 82 -4.93 13.74 4.38
C GLU A 82 -3.63 14.54 4.26
N GLN A 83 -2.55 13.90 3.78
CA GLN A 83 -1.29 14.55 3.48
C GLN A 83 -1.46 15.64 2.41
N LEU A 84 -2.20 15.35 1.33
CA LEU A 84 -2.43 16.30 0.24
C LEU A 84 -3.28 17.50 0.66
N VAL A 85 -4.28 17.28 1.52
CA VAL A 85 -5.12 18.35 2.08
C VAL A 85 -4.30 19.27 3.00
N SER A 86 -3.33 18.74 3.72
CA SER A 86 -2.48 19.53 4.63
C SER A 86 -1.41 20.36 3.90
N ALA A 87 -1.19 20.11 2.61
CA ALA A 87 -0.18 20.78 1.78
C ALA A 87 -0.76 21.80 0.80
N SER A 88 -2.09 22.00 0.84
CA SER A 88 -2.85 22.97 0.03
C SER A 88 -3.23 24.17 0.90
#